data_AF-A0A954YQN8-F1
#
_entry.id   AF-A0A954YQN8-F1
#
_cell.length_a   1.000
_cell.length_b   1.000
_cell.length_c   1.000
_cell.angle_alpha   90.00
_cell.angle_beta   90.00
_cell.angle_gamma   90.00
#
_symmetry.space_group_name_H-M   'P 1'
#
loop_
_entity.id
_entity.type
_entity.pdbx_description
1 polymer ?
#
loop_
_entity_poly.entity_id
_entity_poly.type
_entity_poly.pdbx_seq_one_letter_code
_entity_poly.pdbx_strand_id
1 'polypeptide(L)'
;MSEIVARIGLAVMLMPITALVWTIASYAFIYNGNWPPSAMSVVSVWVFVYAFVATYWICLWKNVVKWTESRIRRSWVVTALALFAGVVACSCFTIFLKQNLAEAMLGIGQIVPVCWILGTIIVWKETPLERIERLNLYNRRSVHCPACQYNMTGLSETRCPECGKSFTIDELFVAQQDQQLDLEDRQQDLEEQQQDLRDDCNPSAG
;
A
#
# COMPACT_ATOMS: atom_id res chain seq x y z
N MET A 1 -10.86 -15.07 -2.51
CA MET A 1 -10.68 -14.08 -1.43
C MET A 1 -9.93 -12.88 -1.99
N SER A 2 -10.37 -11.66 -1.72
CA SER A 2 -9.70 -10.48 -2.28
C SER A 2 -8.30 -10.33 -1.70
N GLU A 3 -7.35 -9.92 -2.54
CA GLU A 3 -5.93 -9.66 -2.19
C GLU A 3 -5.80 -8.74 -0.96
N ILE A 4 -6.77 -7.84 -0.77
CA ILE A 4 -6.86 -6.92 0.36
C ILE A 4 -7.04 -7.66 1.69
N VAL A 5 -7.91 -8.68 1.75
CA VAL A 5 -8.16 -9.43 2.99
C VAL A 5 -6.91 -10.19 3.43
N ALA A 6 -6.19 -10.80 2.48
CA ALA A 6 -4.92 -11.48 2.77
C ALA A 6 -3.86 -10.51 3.33
N ARG A 7 -3.76 -9.30 2.76
CA ARG A 7 -2.84 -8.26 3.26
C ARG A 7 -3.17 -7.79 4.66
N ILE A 8 -4.46 -7.58 4.97
CA ILE A 8 -4.89 -7.20 6.32
C ILE A 8 -4.55 -8.32 7.30
N GLY A 9 -4.79 -9.58 6.93
CA GLY A 9 -4.41 -10.75 7.74
C GLY A 9 -2.91 -10.80 8.03
N LEU A 10 -2.07 -10.58 6.99
CA LEU A 10 -0.61 -10.51 7.14
C LEU A 10 -0.17 -9.32 8.02
N ALA A 11 -0.81 -8.15 7.87
CA ALA A 11 -0.53 -6.99 8.71
C ALA A 11 -0.83 -7.27 10.20
N VAL A 12 -1.94 -7.96 10.50
CA VAL A 12 -2.28 -8.37 11.87
C VAL A 12 -1.26 -9.37 12.43
N MET A 13 -0.73 -10.26 11.59
CA MET A 13 0.32 -11.23 11.98
C MET A 13 1.69 -10.59 12.23
N LEU A 14 1.92 -9.34 11.84
CA LEU A 14 3.19 -8.65 12.09
C LEU A 14 3.52 -8.57 13.59
N MET A 15 2.53 -8.29 14.45
CA MET A 15 2.75 -8.17 15.89
C MET A 15 3.23 -9.49 16.53
N PRO A 16 2.54 -10.63 16.40
CA PRO A 16 3.00 -11.90 16.97
C PRO A 16 4.32 -12.38 16.36
N ILE A 17 4.54 -12.17 15.06
CA ILE A 17 5.81 -12.54 14.42
C ILE A 17 6.96 -11.68 14.97
N THR A 18 6.76 -10.38 15.14
CA THR A 18 7.78 -9.48 15.71
C THR A 18 8.12 -9.88 17.15
N ALA A 19 7.11 -10.21 17.96
CA ALA A 19 7.32 -10.71 19.31
C ALA A 19 8.15 -12.01 19.32
N LEU A 20 7.83 -12.95 18.42
CA LEU A 20 8.58 -14.19 18.27
C LEU A 20 10.05 -13.93 17.87
N VAL A 21 10.29 -13.06 16.88
CA VAL A 21 11.65 -12.69 16.45
C VAL A 21 12.45 -12.06 17.59
N TRP A 22 11.82 -11.15 18.35
CA TRP A 22 12.44 -10.53 19.53
C TRP A 22 12.76 -11.57 20.61
N THR A 23 11.85 -12.51 20.90
CA THR A 23 12.07 -13.56 21.89
C THR A 23 13.23 -14.48 21.48
N ILE A 24 13.27 -14.91 20.21
CA ILE A 24 14.35 -15.75 19.69
C ILE A 24 15.70 -15.01 19.75
N ALA A 25 15.74 -13.75 19.31
CA ALA A 25 16.96 -12.95 19.32
C ALA A 25 17.47 -12.69 20.75
N SER A 26 16.57 -12.38 21.68
CA SER A 26 16.90 -12.17 23.10
C SER A 26 17.38 -13.47 23.76
N TYR A 27 16.71 -14.60 23.48
CA TYR A 27 17.11 -15.91 24.00
C TYR A 27 18.50 -16.33 23.50
N ALA A 28 18.78 -16.13 22.21
CA ALA A 28 20.11 -16.39 21.65
C ALA A 28 21.19 -15.57 22.35
N PHE A 29 20.90 -14.32 22.73
CA PHE A 29 21.83 -13.48 23.48
C PHE A 29 22.06 -13.98 24.91
N ILE A 30 20.99 -14.38 25.62
CA ILE A 30 21.06 -14.91 26.98
C ILE A 30 21.87 -16.22 27.01
N TYR A 31 21.64 -17.10 26.04
CA TYR A 31 22.34 -18.39 25.95
C TYR A 31 23.86 -18.24 25.79
N ASN A 32 24.32 -17.13 25.17
CA ASN A 32 25.75 -16.83 25.03
C ASN A 32 26.41 -16.27 26.31
N GLY A 33 25.75 -16.34 27.48
CA GLY A 33 26.34 -15.98 28.77
C GLY A 33 26.44 -14.48 29.04
N ASN A 34 25.84 -13.63 28.19
CA ASN A 34 25.92 -12.17 28.30
C ASN A 34 24.87 -11.59 29.25
N TRP A 35 24.65 -12.20 30.42
CA TRP A 35 23.72 -11.68 31.42
C TRP A 35 24.48 -11.14 32.64
N PRO A 36 24.28 -9.86 33.04
CA PRO A 36 23.33 -8.88 32.48
C PRO A 36 23.76 -8.32 31.10
N PRO A 37 22.80 -7.99 30.21
CA PRO A 37 23.12 -7.56 28.86
C PRO A 37 23.74 -6.16 28.84
N SER A 38 24.82 -6.01 28.09
CA SER A 38 25.38 -4.70 27.78
C SER A 38 24.40 -3.87 26.94
N ALA A 39 24.43 -2.54 27.07
CA ALA A 39 23.59 -1.67 26.24
C ALA A 39 23.79 -1.91 24.73
N MET A 40 25.03 -2.17 24.29
CA MET A 40 25.34 -2.46 22.89
C MET A 40 24.72 -3.76 22.39
N SER A 41 24.66 -4.80 23.23
CA SER A 41 23.96 -6.03 22.88
C SER A 41 22.46 -5.81 22.67
N VAL A 42 21.83 -5.02 23.56
CA VAL A 42 20.41 -4.68 23.45
C VAL A 42 20.14 -3.83 22.20
N VAL A 43 21.00 -2.84 21.89
CA VAL A 43 20.93 -2.07 20.64
C VAL A 43 20.99 -3.00 19.43
N SER A 44 21.91 -3.97 19.42
CA SER A 44 22.09 -4.89 18.30
C SER A 44 20.84 -5.74 18.05
N VAL A 45 20.21 -6.26 19.12
CA VAL A 45 18.94 -6.99 19.03
C VAL A 45 17.85 -6.10 18.46
N TRP A 46 17.73 -4.86 18.94
CA TRP A 46 16.72 -3.92 18.42
C TRP A 46 16.93 -3.55 16.97
N VAL A 47 18.17 -3.29 16.54
CA VAL A 47 18.50 -3.02 15.13
C VAL A 47 18.05 -4.17 14.24
N PHE A 48 18.29 -5.42 14.66
CA PHE A 48 17.84 -6.59 13.93
C PHE A 48 16.31 -6.68 13.85
N VAL A 49 15.61 -6.50 14.97
CA VAL A 49 14.14 -6.51 15.02
C VAL A 49 13.55 -5.39 14.16
N TYR A 50 14.10 -4.18 14.21
CA TYR A 50 13.62 -3.05 13.41
C TYR A 50 13.86 -3.25 11.93
N ALA A 51 15.02 -3.79 11.54
CA ALA A 51 15.30 -4.13 10.15
C ALA A 51 14.32 -5.17 9.61
N PHE A 52 14.00 -6.19 10.42
CA PHE A 52 12.99 -7.19 10.09
C PHE A 52 11.60 -6.55 9.90
N VAL A 53 11.12 -5.77 10.87
CA VAL A 53 9.82 -5.10 10.82
C VAL A 53 9.72 -4.17 9.61
N ALA A 54 10.74 -3.35 9.38
CA ALA A 54 10.76 -2.40 8.26
C ALA A 54 10.74 -3.12 6.92
N THR A 55 11.56 -4.17 6.75
CA THR A 55 11.61 -4.96 5.51
C THR A 55 10.27 -5.65 5.25
N TYR A 56 9.72 -6.33 6.27
CA TYR A 56 8.42 -6.99 6.17
C TYR A 56 7.33 -6.00 5.77
N TRP A 57 7.27 -4.85 6.45
CA TRP A 57 6.26 -3.83 6.21
C TRP A 57 6.38 -3.24 4.80
N ILE A 58 7.58 -2.90 4.35
CA ILE A 58 7.81 -2.39 2.98
C ILE A 58 7.43 -3.45 1.94
N CYS A 59 7.83 -4.71 2.12
CA CYS A 59 7.48 -5.80 1.20
C CYS A 59 5.96 -6.03 1.11
N LEU A 60 5.25 -5.92 2.23
CA LEU A 60 3.79 -6.08 2.28
C LEU A 60 3.07 -5.02 1.42
N TRP A 61 3.57 -3.78 1.46
CA TRP A 61 2.91 -2.62 0.84
C TRP A 61 3.53 -2.18 -0.50
N LYS A 62 4.63 -2.81 -0.94
CA LYS A 62 5.39 -2.36 -2.12
C LYS A 62 4.57 -2.23 -3.41
N ASN A 63 3.58 -3.12 -3.60
CA ASN A 63 2.75 -3.17 -4.80
C ASN A 63 1.49 -2.27 -4.71
N VAL A 64 1.15 -1.78 -3.51
CA VAL A 64 -0.06 -0.97 -3.27
C VAL A 64 0.27 0.50 -3.26
N VAL A 65 1.40 0.86 -2.66
CA VAL A 65 1.82 2.24 -2.52
C VAL A 65 2.52 2.68 -3.80
N LYS A 66 1.99 3.72 -4.47
CA LYS A 66 2.74 4.43 -5.51
C LYS A 66 3.93 5.15 -4.85
N TRP A 67 5.13 4.61 -4.98
CA TRP A 67 6.35 5.15 -4.37
C TRP A 67 6.80 6.42 -5.11
N THR A 68 6.37 7.57 -4.60
CA THR A 68 6.84 8.88 -5.06
C THR A 68 8.01 9.35 -4.18
N GLU A 69 8.90 10.19 -4.73
CA GLU A 69 10.04 10.76 -3.96
C GLU A 69 9.58 11.47 -2.69
N SER A 70 8.43 12.16 -2.75
CA SER A 70 7.82 12.84 -1.60
C SER A 70 7.44 11.86 -0.48
N ARG A 71 6.89 10.68 -0.82
CA ARG A 71 6.57 9.63 0.15
C ARG A 71 7.83 9.02 0.76
N ILE A 72 8.85 8.75 -0.05
CA ILE A 72 10.14 8.24 0.43
C ILE A 72 10.76 9.23 1.43
N ARG A 73 10.84 10.53 1.07
CA ARG A 73 11.36 11.57 1.98
C ARG A 73 10.55 11.68 3.27
N ARG A 74 9.22 11.63 3.21
CA ARG A 74 8.36 11.66 4.40
C ARG A 74 8.51 10.40 5.26
N SER A 75 8.72 9.23 4.68
CA SER A 75 9.02 7.99 5.41
C SER A 75 10.34 8.08 6.17
N TRP A 76 11.37 8.70 5.59
CA TRP A 76 12.61 8.99 6.32
C TRP A 76 12.40 9.96 7.49
N VAL A 77 11.59 11.01 7.31
CA VAL A 77 11.23 11.94 8.41
C VAL A 77 10.49 11.21 9.53
N VAL A 78 9.51 10.35 9.19
CA VAL A 78 8.82 9.51 10.19
C VAL A 78 9.79 8.59 10.93
N THR A 79 10.77 8.03 10.22
CA THR A 79 11.82 7.19 10.82
C THR A 79 12.65 7.97 11.84
N ALA A 80 13.11 9.17 11.48
CA ALA A 80 13.85 10.04 12.39
C ALA A 80 13.01 10.43 13.63
N LEU A 81 11.74 10.78 13.42
CA LEU A 81 10.83 11.14 14.52
C LEU A 81 10.54 9.96 15.46
N ALA A 82 10.35 8.75 14.91
CA ALA A 82 10.13 7.55 15.72
C ALA A 82 11.36 7.17 16.56
N LEU A 83 12.56 7.28 15.98
CA LEU A 83 13.81 7.07 16.71
C LEU A 83 13.99 8.10 17.82
N PHE A 84 13.73 9.38 17.52
CA PHE A 84 13.79 10.45 18.51
C PHE A 84 12.81 10.20 19.67
N ALA A 85 11.57 9.83 19.38
CA ALA A 85 10.57 9.47 20.38
C ALA A 85 11.04 8.31 21.27
N GLY A 86 11.67 7.28 20.68
CA GLY A 86 12.27 6.18 21.43
C GLY A 86 13.39 6.60 22.38
N VAL A 87 14.30 7.47 21.93
CA VAL A 87 15.39 8.00 22.76
C VAL A 87 14.84 8.82 23.93
N VAL A 88 13.86 9.68 23.68
CA VAL A 88 13.19 10.48 24.72
C VAL A 88 12.49 9.57 25.72
N ALA A 89 11.70 8.59 25.26
CA ALA A 89 11.00 7.67 26.13
C ALA A 89 11.94 6.82 27.00
N CYS A 90 13.03 6.30 26.40
CA CYS A 90 14.05 5.54 27.13
C CYS A 90 14.76 6.40 28.18
N SER A 91 15.09 7.66 27.83
CA SER A 91 15.73 8.60 28.75
C SER A 91 14.83 8.95 29.93
N CYS A 92 13.56 9.27 29.66
CA CYS A 92 12.55 9.51 30.70
C CYS A 92 12.43 8.30 31.63
N PHE A 93 12.27 7.09 31.10
CA PHE A 93 12.12 5.89 31.92
C PHE A 93 13.34 5.58 32.78
N THR A 94 14.55 5.77 32.23
CA THR A 94 15.81 5.64 32.98
C THR A 94 15.84 6.61 34.16
N ILE A 95 15.47 7.88 33.93
CA ILE A 95 15.47 8.93 34.97
C ILE A 95 14.39 8.67 36.02
N PHE A 96 13.15 8.41 35.61
CA PHE A 96 12.00 8.29 36.51
C PHE A 96 12.03 6.99 37.34
N LEU A 97 12.45 5.88 36.76
CA LEU A 97 12.45 4.58 37.43
C LEU A 97 13.81 4.17 37.99
N LYS A 98 14.85 5.01 37.81
CA LYS A 98 16.23 4.73 38.23
C LYS A 98 16.74 3.36 37.74
N GLN A 99 16.27 2.93 36.57
CA GLN A 99 16.65 1.66 35.95
C GLN A 99 17.98 1.79 35.22
N ASN A 100 18.66 0.68 34.98
CA ASN A 100 19.81 0.69 34.08
C ASN A 100 19.34 0.94 32.64
N LEU A 101 20.19 1.58 31.83
CA LEU A 101 19.86 1.88 30.42
C LEU A 101 19.44 0.62 29.65
N ALA A 102 20.11 -0.53 29.86
CA ALA A 102 19.77 -1.78 29.21
C ALA A 102 18.36 -2.29 29.57
N GLU A 103 17.96 -2.18 30.84
CA GLU A 103 16.63 -2.56 31.33
C GLU A 103 15.55 -1.64 30.75
N ALA A 104 15.82 -0.33 30.72
CA ALA A 104 14.96 0.66 30.09
C ALA A 104 14.73 0.37 28.60
N MET A 105 15.81 0.03 27.87
CA MET A 105 15.74 -0.32 26.45
C MET A 105 14.95 -1.61 26.19
N LEU A 106 15.02 -2.61 27.08
CA LEU A 106 14.23 -3.84 26.96
C LEU A 106 12.73 -3.58 27.12
N GLY A 107 12.35 -2.71 28.07
CA GLY A 107 10.94 -2.40 28.33
C GLY A 107 10.29 -1.48 27.28
N ILE A 108 11.02 -0.45 26.82
CA ILE A 108 10.43 0.64 26.03
C ILE A 108 10.83 0.63 24.55
N GLY A 109 11.76 -0.21 24.12
CA GLY A 109 12.20 -0.24 22.73
C GLY A 109 11.07 -0.45 21.71
N GLN A 110 9.98 -1.13 22.08
CA GLN A 110 8.81 -1.34 21.20
C GLN A 110 8.12 -0.03 20.76
N ILE A 111 8.34 1.10 21.43
CA ILE A 111 7.74 2.38 21.04
C ILE A 111 8.17 2.80 19.63
N VAL A 112 9.44 2.56 19.26
CA VAL A 112 9.98 2.96 17.95
C VAL A 112 9.21 2.32 16.78
N PRO A 113 9.09 0.97 16.67
CA PRO A 113 8.37 0.35 15.56
C PRO A 113 6.89 0.69 15.56
N VAL A 114 6.25 0.84 16.74
CA VAL A 114 4.84 1.25 16.83
C VAL A 114 4.64 2.66 16.27
N CYS A 115 5.43 3.63 16.73
CA CYS A 115 5.37 5.00 16.21
C CYS A 115 5.68 5.06 14.70
N TRP A 116 6.66 4.28 14.25
CA TRP A 116 7.03 4.20 12.84
C TRP A 116 5.92 3.62 11.95
N ILE A 117 5.28 2.52 12.37
CA ILE A 117 4.15 1.92 11.65
C ILE A 117 2.98 2.92 11.58
N LEU A 118 2.61 3.55 12.70
CA LEU A 118 1.52 4.53 12.72
C LEU A 118 1.82 5.74 11.82
N GLY A 119 3.05 6.25 11.86
CA GLY A 119 3.47 7.35 10.99
C GLY A 119 3.47 6.96 9.51
N THR A 120 3.93 5.75 9.17
CA THR A 120 3.91 5.29 7.78
C THR A 120 2.51 5.04 7.25
N ILE A 121 1.55 4.58 8.08
CA ILE A 121 0.13 4.49 7.70
C ILE A 121 -0.43 5.85 7.27
N ILE A 122 -0.07 6.92 7.98
CA ILE A 122 -0.51 8.28 7.64
C ILE A 122 0.17 8.76 6.36
N VAL A 123 1.49 8.55 6.22
CA VAL A 123 2.26 9.00 5.04
C VAL A 123 1.91 8.23 3.76
N TRP A 124 1.59 6.95 3.88
CA TRP A 124 1.24 6.08 2.75
C TRP A 124 -0.25 6.09 2.42
N LYS A 125 -1.05 6.84 3.17
CA LYS A 125 -2.46 7.05 2.84
C LYS A 125 -2.59 7.58 1.41
N GLU A 126 -3.58 7.06 0.71
CA GLU A 126 -3.92 7.53 -0.63
C GLU A 126 -4.26 9.03 -0.57
N THR A 127 -3.65 9.80 -1.48
CA THR A 127 -3.96 11.23 -1.61
C THR A 127 -5.32 11.41 -2.30
N PRO A 128 -6.07 12.50 -2.01
CA PRO A 128 -7.32 12.78 -2.71
C PRO A 128 -7.17 12.82 -4.23
N LEU A 129 -6.03 13.28 -4.73
CA LEU A 129 -5.70 13.30 -6.16
C LEU A 129 -5.54 11.90 -6.73
N GLU A 130 -4.78 11.01 -6.07
CA GLU A 130 -4.68 9.60 -6.47
C GLU A 130 -6.05 8.90 -6.45
N ARG A 131 -6.90 9.25 -5.48
CA ARG A 131 -8.26 8.74 -5.40
C ARG A 131 -9.10 9.21 -6.58
N ILE A 132 -9.04 10.49 -6.93
CA ILE A 132 -9.76 11.05 -8.08
C ILE A 132 -9.23 10.43 -9.37
N GLU A 133 -7.93 10.26 -9.54
CA GLU A 133 -7.33 9.60 -10.71
C GLU A 133 -7.85 8.15 -10.83
N ARG A 134 -7.83 7.40 -9.72
CA ARG A 134 -8.37 6.04 -9.66
C ARG A 134 -9.86 6.01 -9.98
N LEU A 135 -10.63 6.92 -9.39
CA LEU A 135 -12.05 7.05 -9.67
C LEU A 135 -12.28 7.45 -11.11
N ASN A 136 -11.45 8.29 -11.74
CA ASN A 136 -11.56 8.66 -13.15
C ASN A 136 -11.26 7.47 -14.06
N LEU A 137 -10.29 6.61 -13.71
CA LEU A 137 -10.07 5.35 -14.42
C LEU A 137 -11.30 4.43 -14.36
N TYR A 138 -12.01 4.42 -13.22
CA TYR A 138 -13.29 3.70 -13.11
C TYR A 138 -14.46 4.45 -13.75
N ASN A 139 -14.49 5.78 -13.71
CA ASN A 139 -15.53 6.66 -14.24
C ASN A 139 -15.45 6.77 -15.77
N ARG A 140 -14.32 6.36 -16.38
CA ARG A 140 -14.28 6.01 -17.81
C ARG A 140 -15.20 4.84 -18.15
N ARG A 141 -15.65 4.05 -17.17
CA ARG A 141 -16.80 3.15 -17.30
C ARG A 141 -18.09 3.87 -16.91
N SER A 142 -18.26 5.09 -17.40
CA SER A 142 -19.52 5.80 -17.30
C SER A 142 -20.62 4.91 -17.86
N VAL A 143 -21.63 4.60 -17.03
CA VAL A 143 -22.74 3.75 -17.40
C VAL A 143 -23.61 4.53 -18.37
N HIS A 144 -23.65 4.12 -19.62
CA HIS A 144 -24.51 4.72 -20.63
C HIS A 144 -25.72 3.84 -20.86
N CYS A 145 -26.88 4.47 -21.08
CA CYS A 145 -28.08 3.76 -21.49
C CYS A 145 -27.84 3.12 -22.87
N PRO A 146 -28.01 1.80 -23.04
CA PRO A 146 -27.77 1.14 -24.33
C PRO A 146 -28.76 1.57 -25.42
N ALA A 147 -29.91 2.15 -25.04
CA ALA A 147 -30.93 2.59 -25.99
C ALA A 147 -30.75 4.03 -26.50
N CYS A 148 -30.32 4.96 -25.64
CA CYS A 148 -30.24 6.38 -25.98
C CYS A 148 -28.89 7.03 -25.67
N GLN A 149 -27.90 6.25 -25.20
CA GLN A 149 -26.55 6.71 -24.86
C GLN A 149 -26.49 7.77 -23.74
N TYR A 150 -27.57 7.98 -22.99
CA TYR A 150 -27.57 8.90 -21.84
C TYR A 150 -26.67 8.39 -20.72
N ASN A 151 -25.87 9.27 -20.11
CA ASN A 151 -25.00 8.95 -18.98
C ASN A 151 -25.83 8.73 -17.71
N MET A 152 -25.92 7.48 -17.28
CA MET A 152 -26.64 7.03 -16.09
C MET A 152 -25.76 7.01 -14.82
N THR A 153 -24.52 7.49 -14.89
CA THR A 153 -23.60 7.48 -13.75
C THR A 153 -24.09 8.42 -12.65
N GLY A 154 -24.23 7.89 -11.43
CA GLY A 154 -24.66 8.67 -10.26
C GLY A 154 -26.18 8.75 -10.07
N LEU A 155 -26.98 8.15 -10.95
CA LEU A 155 -28.41 7.96 -10.66
C LEU A 155 -28.61 6.82 -9.67
N SER A 156 -29.54 7.01 -8.74
CA SER A 156 -29.93 5.99 -7.75
C SER A 156 -30.88 4.93 -8.30
N GLU A 157 -31.49 5.19 -9.46
CA GLU A 157 -32.45 4.32 -10.12
C GLU A 157 -31.87 3.76 -11.43
N THR A 158 -32.23 2.52 -11.77
CA THR A 158 -31.80 1.89 -13.04
C THR A 158 -32.70 2.24 -14.23
N ARG A 159 -33.56 3.26 -14.08
CA ARG A 159 -34.41 3.80 -15.13
C ARG A 159 -33.74 5.01 -15.77
N CYS A 160 -33.60 4.98 -17.09
CA CYS A 160 -33.09 6.11 -17.84
C CYS A 160 -34.12 7.26 -17.84
N PRO A 161 -33.76 8.50 -17.45
CA PRO A 161 -34.69 9.63 -17.43
C PRO A 161 -35.06 10.11 -18.84
N GLU A 162 -34.19 9.91 -19.83
CA GLU A 162 -34.44 10.37 -21.20
C GLU A 162 -35.36 9.42 -21.98
N CYS A 163 -35.11 8.10 -21.92
CA CYS A 163 -35.89 7.13 -22.70
C CYS A 163 -36.91 6.33 -21.88
N GLY A 164 -36.91 6.45 -20.55
CA GLY A 164 -37.84 5.78 -19.64
C GLY A 164 -37.63 4.27 -19.47
N LYS A 165 -36.70 3.65 -20.20
CA LYS A 165 -36.40 2.21 -20.08
C LYS A 165 -35.75 1.93 -18.74
N SER A 166 -36.23 0.90 -18.06
CA SER A 166 -35.61 0.31 -16.87
C SER A 166 -34.72 -0.85 -17.30
N PHE A 167 -33.50 -0.88 -16.79
CA PHE A 167 -32.58 -1.99 -16.99
C PHE A 167 -32.29 -2.68 -15.66
N THR A 168 -31.90 -3.94 -15.72
CA THR A 168 -31.23 -4.57 -14.58
C THR A 168 -29.76 -4.14 -14.55
N ILE A 169 -29.10 -4.24 -13.38
CA ILE A 169 -27.67 -3.94 -13.26
C ILE A 169 -26.87 -4.87 -14.18
N ASP A 170 -27.25 -6.14 -14.28
CA ASP A 170 -26.60 -7.13 -15.13
C ASP A 170 -26.72 -6.79 -16.62
N GLU A 171 -27.91 -6.38 -17.09
CA GLU A 171 -28.11 -5.92 -18.47
C GLU A 171 -27.25 -4.71 -18.83
N LEU A 172 -27.09 -3.76 -17.90
CA LEU A 172 -26.22 -2.61 -18.11
C LEU A 172 -24.75 -3.03 -18.21
N PHE A 173 -24.31 -3.94 -17.35
CA PHE A 173 -22.94 -4.46 -17.38
C PHE A 173 -22.62 -5.19 -18.68
N VAL A 174 -23.53 -6.07 -19.13
CA VAL A 174 -23.36 -6.82 -20.39
C VAL A 174 -23.30 -5.84 -21.56
N ALA A 175 -24.25 -4.90 -21.65
CA ALA A 175 -24.28 -3.96 -22.76
C ALA A 175 -23.04 -3.05 -22.83
N GLN A 176 -22.45 -2.69 -21.68
CA GLN A 176 -21.19 -1.95 -21.66
C GLN A 176 -19.99 -2.80 -22.08
N GLN A 177 -19.96 -4.06 -21.67
CA GLN A 177 -18.88 -4.97 -22.05
C GLN A 177 -18.86 -5.20 -23.56
N ASP A 178 -20.03 -5.41 -24.16
CA ASP A 178 -20.17 -5.55 -25.62
C ASP A 178 -19.69 -4.28 -26.35
N GLN A 179 -20.09 -3.10 -25.88
CA GLN A 179 -19.63 -1.83 -26.45
C GLN A 179 -18.11 -1.63 -26.35
N GLN A 180 -17.49 -2.11 -25.26
CA GLN A 180 -16.05 -2.00 -25.08
C GLN A 180 -15.29 -2.93 -26.04
N LEU A 181 -15.77 -4.16 -26.21
CA LEU A 181 -15.24 -5.12 -27.19
C LEU A 181 -15.33 -4.56 -28.61
N ASP A 182 -16.49 -4.01 -29.01
CA ASP A 182 -16.69 -3.40 -30.32
C ASP A 182 -15.77 -2.19 -30.60
N LEU A 183 -15.33 -1.50 -29.55
CA LEU A 183 -14.39 -0.37 -29.67
C LEU A 183 -12.94 -0.86 -29.77
N GLU A 184 -12.59 -1.91 -29.04
CA GLU A 184 -11.26 -2.54 -29.09
C GLU A 184 -11.02 -3.16 -30.48
N ASP A 185 -12.00 -3.88 -31.03
CA ASP A 185 -11.93 -4.46 -32.39
C ASP A 185 -11.76 -3.36 -33.46
N ARG A 186 -12.55 -2.29 -33.37
CA ARG A 186 -12.42 -1.14 -34.29
C ARG A 186 -11.07 -0.42 -34.17
N GLN A 187 -10.49 -0.37 -32.97
CA GLN A 187 -9.15 0.20 -32.79
C GLN A 187 -8.09 -0.68 -33.45
N GLN A 188 -8.20 -2.00 -33.34
CA GLN A 188 -7.30 -2.94 -34.02
C GLN A 188 -7.38 -2.81 -35.54
N ASP A 189 -8.58 -2.75 -36.12
CA ASP A 189 -8.75 -2.58 -37.57
C ASP A 189 -8.09 -1.28 -38.08
N LEU A 190 -8.20 -0.19 -37.31
CA LEU A 190 -7.58 1.08 -37.66
C LEU A 190 -6.06 1.04 -37.53
N GLU A 191 -5.52 0.32 -36.55
CA GLU A 191 -4.08 0.11 -36.40
C GLU A 191 -3.51 -0.73 -37.55
N GLU A 192 -4.21 -1.79 -37.98
CA GLU A 192 -3.84 -2.58 -39.16
C GLU A 192 -3.86 -1.73 -40.44
N GLN A 193 -4.93 -0.96 -40.68
CA GLN A 193 -4.99 -0.06 -41.84
C GLN A 193 -3.87 0.98 -41.84
N GLN A 194 -3.52 1.52 -40.67
CA GLN A 194 -2.40 2.45 -40.55
C GLN A 194 -1.05 1.78 -40.80
N GLN A 195 -0.90 0.51 -40.44
CA GLN A 195 0.32 -0.25 -40.69
C GLN A 195 0.48 -0.54 -42.19
N ASP A 196 -0.57 -0.99 -42.86
CA ASP A 196 -0.57 -1.21 -44.31
C ASP A 196 -0.21 0.07 -45.08
N LEU A 197 -0.80 1.21 -44.70
CA LEU A 197 -0.49 2.51 -45.29
C LEU A 197 0.98 2.94 -45.08
N ARG A 198 1.60 2.55 -43.95
CA ARG A 198 3.02 2.83 -43.70
C ARG A 198 3.92 1.95 -44.58
N ASP A 199 3.55 0.69 -44.77
CA ASP A 199 4.30 -0.27 -45.56
C ASP A 199 4.26 0.12 -47.05
N ASP A 200 3.12 0.59 -47.56
CA ASP A 200 3.00 1.14 -48.92
C ASP A 200 3.85 2.40 -49.15
N CYS A 201 4.03 3.24 -48.12
CA CYS A 201 4.81 4.48 -48.22
C CYS A 201 6.33 4.30 -48.04
N ASN A 202 6.82 3.10 -47.72
CA ASN A 202 8.25 2.82 -47.56
C ASN A 202 8.77 1.76 -48.56
N PRO A 203 8.77 2.04 -49.88
CA PRO A 203 9.17 1.07 -50.90
C PRO A 203 10.69 0.77 -50.92
N SER A 204 11.52 1.46 -50.13
CA SER A 204 12.99 1.39 -50.20
C SER A 204 13.67 0.38 -49.27
N ALA A 205 12.92 -0.59 -48.73
CA ALA A 205 13.48 -1.68 -47.91
C ALA A 205 13.72 -3.01 -48.68
N GLY A 206 13.53 -3.02 -50.01
CA GLY A 206 13.82 -4.15 -50.91
C GLY A 206 15.07 -3.94 -51.75
#